data_AF-A0A7W0NTZ4-F1
#
_entry.id   AF-A0A7W0NTZ4-F1
#
_cell.length_a   1.000
_cell.length_b   1.000
_cell.length_c   1.000
_cell.angle_alpha   90.00
_cell.angle_beta   90.00
_cell.angle_gamma   90.00
#
_symmetry.space_group_name_H-M   'P 1'
#
loop_
_entity.id
_entity.type
_entity.pdbx_description
1 polymer ?
#
loop_
_entity_poly.entity_id
_entity_poly.type
_entity_poly.pdbx_seq_one_letter_code
_entity_poly.pdbx_strand_id
1 'polypeptide(L)' 'MIQSLLPVLRELGLVAISTDAYFGSVGKLFDSSGRITEPAYERRLGKFFDEMVWMSRALRHGRQNSPAG' A
#
# COMPACT_ATOMS: atom_id res chain seq x y z
N MET A 1 -12.97 7.70 -1.44
CA MET A 1 -12.96 6.85 -0.23
C MET A 1 -11.56 6.63 0.31
N ILE A 2 -10.56 6.18 -0.47
CA ILE A 2 -9.17 6.02 0.05
C ILE A 2 -8.47 7.35 0.37
N GLN A 3 -8.74 8.41 -0.39
CA GLN A 3 -8.18 9.76 -0.18
C GLN A 3 -8.56 10.38 1.17
N SER A 4 -9.66 9.93 1.78
CA SER A 4 -10.10 10.41 3.09
C SER A 4 -9.19 9.98 4.24
N LEU A 5 -8.33 8.97 4.02
CA LEU A 5 -7.35 8.53 5.01
C LEU A 5 -6.07 9.38 5.00
N LEU A 6 -5.80 10.16 3.94
CA LEU A 6 -4.55 10.92 3.84
C LEU A 6 -4.29 11.86 5.03
N PRO A 7 -5.30 12.60 5.55
CA PRO A 7 -5.11 13.42 6.75
C PRO A 7 -4.72 12.57 7.98
N VAL A 8 -5.33 11.40 8.14
CA VAL A 8 -5.07 10.48 9.27
C VAL A 8 -3.64 9.93 9.20
N LEU A 9 -3.20 9.53 8.01
CA LEU A 9 -1.82 9.04 7.82
C LEU A 9 -0.79 10.11 8.19
N ARG A 10 -1.04 11.37 7.80
CA ARG A 10 -0.18 12.50 8.16
C ARG A 10 -0.14 12.72 9.69
N GLU A 11 -1.29 12.71 10.34
CA GLU A 11 -1.40 12.93 11.79
C GLU A 11 -0.64 11.86 12.58
N LEU A 12 -0.64 10.61 12.10
CA LEU A 12 0.08 9.50 12.70
C LEU A 12 1.58 9.45 12.34
N GLY A 13 2.09 10.42 11.58
CA GLY A 13 3.48 10.43 11.10
C GLY A 13 3.78 9.32 10.08
N LEU A 14 2.77 8.76 9.43
CA LEU A 14 2.90 7.79 8.36
C LEU A 14 3.09 8.48 7.00
N VAL A 15 3.63 7.74 6.04
CA VAL A 15 3.86 8.23 4.67
C VAL A 15 2.98 7.46 3.70
N ALA A 16 2.20 8.18 2.89
CA ALA A 16 1.43 7.60 1.81
C ALA A 16 2.35 7.26 0.61
N ILE A 17 2.20 6.06 0.05
CA ILE A 17 2.90 5.63 -1.17
C ILE A 17 2.15 6.11 -2.43
N SER A 18 2.84 6.06 -3.57
CA SER A 18 2.34 6.51 -4.88
C SER A 18 1.20 5.65 -5.45
N THR A 19 1.08 4.41 -4.97
CA THR A 19 0.12 3.42 -5.46
C THR A 19 -0.90 3.07 -4.40
N ASP A 20 -2.14 2.80 -4.82
CA ASP A 20 -3.20 2.30 -3.96
C ASP A 20 -3.80 0.98 -4.46
N ALA A 21 -4.32 0.19 -3.52
CA ALA A 21 -5.01 -1.06 -3.80
C ALA A 21 -6.52 -0.88 -3.61
N TYR A 22 -7.24 -0.69 -4.72
CA TYR A 22 -8.70 -0.63 -4.72
C TYR A 22 -9.33 -2.00 -5.00
N PHE A 23 -10.26 -2.40 -4.14
CA PHE A 23 -11.03 -3.64 -4.24
C PHE A 23 -12.49 -3.33 -4.59
N GLY A 24 -12.81 -3.38 -5.88
CA GLY A 24 -14.18 -3.21 -6.37
C GLY A 24 -15.02 -4.46 -6.09
N SER A 25 -16.27 -4.29 -5.65
CA SER A 25 -17.22 -5.39 -5.43
C SER A 25 -16.69 -6.51 -4.53
N VAL A 26 -16.14 -6.14 -3.37
CA VAL A 26 -15.47 -7.05 -2.43
C VAL A 26 -16.26 -8.34 -2.14
N GLY A 27 -17.59 -8.26 -2.07
CA GLY A 27 -18.46 -9.41 -1.81
C GLY A 27 -18.50 -10.47 -2.92
N LYS A 28 -17.98 -10.17 -4.12
CA LYS A 28 -17.86 -11.12 -5.24
C LYS A 28 -16.41 -11.47 -5.58
N LEU A 29 -15.46 -10.75 -5.00
CA LEU A 29 -14.05 -10.87 -5.33
C LEU A 29 -13.42 -12.13 -4.72
N PHE A 30 -13.96 -12.59 -3.59
CA PHE A 30 -13.45 -13.73 -2.85
C PHE A 30 -14.34 -14.96 -3.06
N ASP A 31 -13.72 -16.13 -3.20
CA ASP A 31 -14.42 -17.41 -3.15
C ASP A 31 -14.74 -17.83 -1.70
N SER A 32 -15.40 -18.98 -1.54
CA SER A 32 -15.75 -19.54 -0.22
C SER A 32 -14.54 -19.93 0.62
N SER A 33 -13.35 -20.05 0.02
CA SER A 33 -12.08 -20.29 0.71
C SER A 33 -11.36 -19.01 1.10
N GLY A 34 -11.92 -17.84 0.74
CA GLY A 34 -11.31 -16.53 0.99
C GLY A 34 -10.21 -16.17 -0.01
N ARG A 35 -10.13 -16.84 -1.17
CA ARG A 35 -9.16 -16.52 -2.22
C ARG A 35 -9.73 -15.54 -3.24
N ILE A 36 -8.89 -14.64 -3.72
CA ILE A 36 -9.26 -13.72 -4.79
C ILE A 36 -9.43 -14.49 -6.09
N THR A 37 -10.58 -14.34 -6.74
CA THR A 37 -10.94 -15.08 -7.96
C THR A 37 -10.47 -14.39 -9.25
N GLU A 38 -10.12 -13.10 -9.17
CA GLU A 38 -9.73 -12.30 -10.34
C GLU A 38 -8.19 -12.17 -10.44
N PRO A 39 -7.53 -12.83 -11.43
CA PRO A 39 -6.07 -12.86 -11.52
C PRO A 39 -5.40 -11.49 -11.70
N ALA A 40 -6.14 -10.49 -12.21
CA ALA A 40 -5.62 -9.14 -12.36
C ALA A 40 -5.23 -8.51 -11.01
N TYR A 41 -5.85 -8.93 -9.91
CA TYR A 41 -5.50 -8.47 -8.57
C TYR A 41 -4.15 -8.98 -8.11
N GLU A 42 -3.74 -10.20 -8.46
CA GLU A 42 -2.43 -10.72 -8.08
C GLU A 42 -1.31 -9.82 -8.62
N ARG A 43 -1.39 -9.46 -9.90
CA ARG A 43 -0.43 -8.53 -10.52
C ARG A 43 -0.50 -7.12 -9.92
N ARG A 44 -1.71 -6.61 -9.62
CA ARG A 44 -1.88 -5.27 -9.03
C ARG A 44 -1.32 -5.21 -7.61
N LEU A 45 -1.63 -6.22 -6.80
CA LEU A 45 -1.16 -6.35 -5.43
C LEU A 45 0.35 -6.57 -5.38
N GLY A 46 0.91 -7.38 -6.29
CA GLY A 46 2.36 -7.53 -6.44
C GLY A 46 3.05 -6.18 -6.58
N LYS A 47 2.63 -5.36 -7.56
CA LYS A 47 3.18 -4.01 -7.76
C LYS A 47 3.03 -3.11 -6.53
N PHE A 48 1.88 -3.16 -5.87
CA PHE A 48 1.62 -2.37 -4.66
C PHE A 48 2.56 -2.77 -3.51
N PHE A 49 2.76 -4.07 -3.28
CA PHE A 49 3.68 -4.56 -2.24
C PHE A 49 5.15 -4.30 -2.58
N ASP A 50 5.53 -4.43 -3.84
CA ASP A 50 6.88 -4.10 -4.31
C ASP A 50 7.21 -2.63 -4.01
N GLU A 51 6.29 -1.71 -4.33
CA GLU A 51 6.43 -0.28 -4.04
C GLU A 51 6.49 0.00 -2.52
N MET A 52 5.64 -0.66 -1.74
CA MET A 52 5.63 -0.52 -0.28
C MET A 52 6.97 -0.97 0.35
N VAL A 53 7.50 -2.11 -0.09
CA VAL A 53 8.78 -2.62 0.38
C VAL A 53 9.92 -1.70 -0.06
N TRP A 54 9.90 -1.23 -1.31
CA TRP A 54 10.90 -0.29 -1.81
C TRP A 54 10.92 1.00 -0.99
N MET A 55 9.77 1.64 -0.80
CA MET A 55 9.71 2.93 -0.12
C MET A 55 10.04 2.81 1.38
N SER A 56 9.61 1.73 2.04
CA SER A 56 9.98 1.50 3.44
C SER A 56 11.50 1.34 3.63
N ARG A 57 12.18 0.65 2.69
CA ARG A 57 13.64 0.52 2.68
C ARG A 57 14.32 1.86 2.42
N ALA A 58 13.86 2.61 1.41
CA ALA A 58 14.41 3.91 1.07
C ALA A 58 14.29 4.91 2.24
N LEU A 59 13.12 5.01 2.86
CA LEU A 59 12.88 5.90 4.00
C LEU A 59 13.70 5.50 5.23
N ARG A 60 13.83 4.20 5.51
CA ARG A 60 14.68 3.70 6.60
C ARG A 60 16.14 4.06 6.36
N HIS A 61 16.65 3.81 5.15
CA HIS A 61 18.02 4.15 4.79
C HIS A 61 18.25 5.66 4.90
N GLY A 62 17.33 6.49 4.39
CA GLY A 62 17.39 7.95 4.51
C GLY A 62 17.51 8.40 5.96
N ARG A 63 16.68 7.88 6.87
CA ARG A 63 16.74 8.20 8.31
C ARG A 63 18.05 7.78 9.00
N GLN A 64 18.68 6.70 8.53
CA GLN A 64 19.91 6.19 9.14
C GLN A 64 21.18 6.91 8.65
N ASN A 65 21.15 7.48 7.44
CA ASN A 65 22.35 7.97 6.76
C ASN A 65 22.28 9.46 6.41
N SER A 66 21.13 10.11 6.54
CA SER A 66 21.04 11.56 6.39
C SER A 66 21.51 12.22 7.69
N PRO A 67 22.44 13.18 7.64
CA PRO A 67 22.78 13.95 8.83
C PRO A 67 21.50 14.63 9.34
N ALA A 68 21.32 14.63 10.66
CA ALA A 68 20.31 15.49 11.27
C ALA A 68 20.64 16.93 10.83
N GLY A 69 19.74 17.53 10.05
CA GLY A 69 19.85 18.94 9.67
C GLY A 69 19.80 19.84 10.89
#